data_AF-A0AAD0VSX5-F1
#
_entry.id   AF-A0AAD0VSX5-F1
#
_cell.length_a   1.000
_cell.length_b   1.000
_cell.length_c   1.000
_cell.angle_alpha   90.00
_cell.angle_beta   90.00
_cell.angle_gamma   90.00
#
_symmetry.space_group_name_H-M   'P 1'
#
loop_
_entity.id
_entity.type
_entity.pdbx_description
1 polymer ?
#
loop_
_entity_poly.entity_id
_entity_poly.type
_entity_poly.pdbx_seq_one_letter_code
_entity_poly.pdbx_strand_id
1 'polypeptide(L)'
;MPVPDTAKAAQLRELLSQPLVCDLDLSGADLTDIVLDNVRLERVSLRGANLEGARFEHCTWISCDLSQANFSNCTALNWYLSDCKLDQADFAGASLDHGRWLRCVGDSTRLVGARLEGLEVIEGQFSCLDLQRSTMTRCQWGGCVLAALLGVDATYIQARFNACRLENAKFTASMLQNCALEECTFNGVDFSQAVATMTSLYLSQGEGLNFNLARFTQCLFTRAQMPFANFTQAHLEGSNFAGANLASSSFDEAFLRYASFDGAQLCHASFMAADLAGADFNGAELSDCSWHHSNCEAVCPADRERQAALSWVPTL
;
A
#
# COMPACT_ATOMS: atom_id res chain seq x y z
N MET A 1 17.88 -30.92 -15.07
CA MET A 1 19.33 -30.92 -15.44
C MET A 1 19.75 -29.47 -15.59
N PRO A 2 20.94 -29.07 -15.11
CA PRO A 2 21.46 -27.72 -15.36
C PRO A 2 21.67 -27.54 -16.87
N VAL A 3 21.15 -26.45 -17.42
CA VAL A 3 21.47 -26.05 -18.78
C VAL A 3 22.89 -25.49 -18.77
N PRO A 4 23.81 -25.91 -19.66
CA PRO A 4 25.18 -25.38 -19.67
C PRO A 4 25.17 -23.86 -19.81
N ASP A 5 26.09 -23.15 -19.13
CA ASP A 5 26.32 -21.69 -19.28
C ASP A 5 26.50 -21.24 -20.75
N THR A 6 26.80 -22.19 -21.64
CA THR A 6 27.02 -21.99 -23.07
C THR A 6 25.82 -22.37 -23.95
N ALA A 7 24.65 -22.68 -23.37
CA ALA A 7 23.47 -22.96 -24.17
C ALA A 7 23.16 -21.75 -25.04
N LYS A 8 23.23 -21.94 -26.35
CA LYS A 8 23.04 -20.84 -27.29
C LYS A 8 21.61 -20.33 -27.13
N ALA A 9 21.41 -19.01 -27.23
CA ALA A 9 20.09 -18.37 -27.12
C ALA A 9 18.97 -19.08 -27.93
N ALA A 10 19.30 -19.65 -29.10
CA ALA A 10 18.37 -20.43 -29.91
C ALA A 10 17.84 -21.70 -29.21
N GLN A 11 18.69 -22.42 -28.47
CA GLN A 11 18.30 -23.65 -27.74
C GLN A 11 17.39 -23.31 -26.55
N LEU A 12 17.70 -22.22 -25.84
CA LEU A 12 16.87 -21.72 -24.73
C LEU A 12 15.48 -21.29 -25.24
N ARG A 13 15.42 -20.59 -26.38
CA ARG A 13 14.15 -20.20 -27.03
C ARG A 13 13.33 -21.41 -27.47
N GLU A 14 13.95 -22.42 -28.06
CA GLU A 14 13.26 -23.65 -28.45
C GLU A 14 12.71 -24.40 -27.22
N LEU A 15 13.50 -24.51 -26.16
CA LEU A 15 13.08 -25.15 -24.91
C LEU A 15 11.91 -24.43 -24.26
N LEU A 16 11.96 -23.09 -24.23
CA LEU A 16 10.93 -22.23 -23.65
C LEU A 16 9.75 -21.96 -24.59
N SER A 17 9.75 -22.55 -25.80
CA SER A 17 8.59 -22.54 -26.70
C SER A 17 7.57 -23.63 -26.37
N GLN A 18 7.94 -24.56 -25.49
CA GLN A 18 7.05 -25.63 -25.04
C GLN A 18 5.95 -25.07 -24.12
N PRO A 19 4.71 -25.58 -24.20
CA PRO A 19 3.63 -25.09 -23.34
C PRO A 19 3.85 -25.39 -21.85
N LEU A 20 4.68 -26.37 -21.53
CA LEU A 20 5.03 -26.76 -20.17
C LEU A 20 6.53 -27.02 -20.05
N VAL A 21 7.18 -26.34 -19.11
CA VAL A 21 8.59 -26.52 -18.76
C VAL A 21 8.67 -26.81 -17.26
N CYS A 22 9.16 -27.99 -16.90
CA CYS A 22 9.20 -28.45 -15.51
C CYS A 22 10.62 -28.84 -15.08
N ASP A 23 10.95 -28.58 -13.80
CA ASP A 23 12.13 -29.14 -13.11
C ASP A 23 13.47 -28.83 -13.80
N LEU A 24 13.53 -27.65 -14.42
CA LEU A 24 14.66 -27.17 -15.19
C LEU A 24 15.45 -26.14 -14.40
N ASP A 25 16.77 -26.19 -14.54
CA ASP A 25 17.65 -25.18 -13.97
C ASP A 25 18.22 -24.29 -15.08
N LEU A 26 17.75 -23.05 -15.08
CA LEU A 26 18.11 -21.93 -15.94
C LEU A 26 18.81 -20.82 -15.13
N SER A 27 19.42 -21.16 -14.00
CA SER A 27 20.16 -20.19 -13.20
C SER A 27 21.27 -19.54 -14.04
N GLY A 28 21.39 -18.21 -13.97
CA GLY A 28 22.36 -17.43 -14.73
C GLY A 28 22.13 -17.39 -16.24
N ALA A 29 21.06 -18.00 -16.76
CA ALA A 29 20.80 -18.03 -18.19
C ALA A 29 20.57 -16.62 -18.74
N ASP A 30 21.13 -16.34 -19.92
CA ASP A 30 20.83 -15.14 -20.69
C ASP A 30 19.56 -15.36 -21.52
N LEU A 31 18.48 -14.72 -21.10
CA LEU A 31 17.16 -14.73 -21.69
C LEU A 31 16.73 -13.30 -22.06
N THR A 32 17.69 -12.41 -22.35
CA THR A 32 17.43 -11.03 -22.75
C THR A 32 16.48 -10.99 -23.95
N ASP A 33 15.47 -10.11 -23.88
CA ASP A 33 14.42 -9.94 -24.89
C ASP A 33 13.68 -11.23 -25.27
N ILE A 34 13.68 -12.25 -24.39
CA ILE A 34 12.92 -13.47 -24.68
C ILE A 34 11.42 -13.15 -24.76
N VAL A 35 10.73 -13.80 -25.70
CA VAL A 35 9.28 -13.73 -25.80
C VAL A 35 8.70 -15.06 -25.37
N LEU A 36 7.91 -15.04 -24.32
CA LEU A 36 7.15 -16.18 -23.79
C LEU A 36 5.66 -15.87 -23.96
N ASP A 37 4.93 -16.75 -24.60
CA ASP A 37 3.48 -16.64 -24.70
C ASP A 37 2.84 -17.97 -24.37
N ASN A 38 1.87 -17.97 -23.45
CA ASN A 38 1.16 -19.17 -23.00
C ASN A 38 2.10 -20.30 -22.48
N VAL A 39 3.21 -19.93 -21.84
CA VAL A 39 4.18 -20.89 -21.27
C VAL A 39 3.91 -21.10 -19.79
N ARG A 40 3.82 -22.37 -19.37
CA ARG A 40 3.75 -22.76 -17.97
C ARG A 40 5.12 -23.27 -17.49
N LEU A 41 5.71 -22.59 -16.53
CA LEU A 41 6.94 -22.99 -15.87
C LEU A 41 6.63 -23.52 -14.47
N GLU A 42 7.06 -24.73 -14.17
CA GLU A 42 6.90 -25.32 -12.84
C GLU A 42 8.23 -25.76 -12.26
N ARG A 43 8.52 -25.34 -11.02
CA ARG A 43 9.74 -25.75 -10.31
C ARG A 43 11.00 -25.47 -11.12
N VAL A 44 10.98 -24.39 -11.91
CA VAL A 44 12.11 -23.93 -12.71
C VAL A 44 12.93 -22.96 -11.86
N SER A 45 14.24 -23.16 -11.84
CA SER A 45 15.17 -22.20 -11.25
C SER A 45 15.62 -21.20 -12.30
N LEU A 46 15.41 -19.92 -12.05
CA LEU A 46 15.86 -18.78 -12.87
C LEU A 46 16.77 -17.87 -12.03
N ARG A 47 17.48 -18.45 -11.04
CA ARG A 47 18.27 -17.65 -10.11
C ARG A 47 19.34 -16.87 -10.85
N GLY A 48 19.35 -15.54 -10.70
CA GLY A 48 20.32 -14.69 -11.39
C GLY A 48 20.21 -14.70 -12.93
N ALA A 49 19.14 -15.27 -13.50
CA ALA A 49 18.93 -15.25 -14.95
C ALA A 49 18.67 -13.81 -15.44
N ASN A 50 19.14 -13.49 -16.63
CA ASN A 50 18.88 -12.18 -17.24
C ASN A 50 17.66 -12.25 -18.16
N LEU A 51 16.55 -11.65 -17.74
CA LEU A 51 15.30 -11.48 -18.51
C LEU A 51 15.04 -9.99 -18.80
N GLU A 52 16.08 -9.17 -18.89
CA GLU A 52 15.95 -7.76 -19.26
C GLU A 52 15.20 -7.64 -20.60
N GLY A 53 14.22 -6.73 -20.65
CA GLY A 53 13.42 -6.50 -21.86
C GLY A 53 12.52 -7.68 -22.27
N ALA A 54 12.48 -8.76 -21.48
CA ALA A 54 11.66 -9.92 -21.80
C ALA A 54 10.18 -9.54 -21.92
N ARG A 55 9.46 -10.31 -22.72
CA ARG A 55 8.02 -10.19 -22.92
C ARG A 55 7.35 -11.48 -22.50
N PHE A 56 6.43 -11.42 -21.56
CA PHE A 56 5.67 -12.60 -21.17
C PHE A 56 4.17 -12.33 -21.08
N GLU A 57 3.43 -13.00 -21.96
CA GLU A 57 1.98 -12.87 -22.07
C GLU A 57 1.35 -14.22 -21.72
N HIS A 58 0.29 -14.22 -20.90
CA HIS A 58 -0.46 -15.44 -20.53
C HIS A 58 0.39 -16.54 -19.89
N CYS A 59 1.56 -16.19 -19.35
CA CYS A 59 2.49 -17.14 -18.77
C CYS A 59 2.16 -17.42 -17.30
N THR A 60 2.50 -18.62 -16.85
CA THR A 60 2.28 -19.09 -15.48
C THR A 60 3.58 -19.63 -14.91
N TRP A 61 3.98 -19.19 -13.72
CA TRP A 61 5.13 -19.70 -12.99
C TRP A 61 4.65 -20.25 -11.66
N ILE A 62 4.95 -21.51 -11.38
CA ILE A 62 4.50 -22.20 -10.17
C ILE A 62 5.72 -22.77 -9.48
N SER A 63 5.92 -22.37 -8.22
CA SER A 63 7.04 -22.83 -7.39
C SER A 63 8.40 -22.60 -8.04
N CYS A 64 8.55 -21.54 -8.84
CA CYS A 64 9.80 -21.15 -9.45
C CYS A 64 10.67 -20.33 -8.49
N ASP A 65 11.98 -20.47 -8.62
CA ASP A 65 12.94 -19.64 -7.91
C ASP A 65 13.43 -18.54 -8.87
N LEU A 66 12.92 -17.32 -8.69
CA LEU A 66 13.26 -16.14 -9.48
C LEU A 66 14.25 -15.24 -8.75
N SER A 67 14.92 -15.75 -7.69
CA SER A 67 15.80 -14.94 -6.86
C SER A 67 16.94 -14.35 -7.68
N GLN A 68 17.22 -13.05 -7.51
CA GLN A 68 18.25 -12.30 -8.24
C GLN A 68 18.05 -12.23 -9.76
N ALA A 69 16.93 -12.71 -10.29
CA ALA A 69 16.64 -12.61 -11.72
C ALA A 69 16.41 -11.14 -12.11
N ASN A 70 16.96 -10.75 -13.26
CA ASN A 70 16.77 -9.41 -13.81
C ASN A 70 15.58 -9.41 -14.76
N PHE A 71 14.47 -8.79 -14.38
CA PHE A 71 13.29 -8.52 -15.20
C PHE A 71 13.17 -7.02 -15.55
N SER A 72 14.26 -6.24 -15.45
CA SER A 72 14.20 -4.81 -15.71
C SER A 72 13.72 -4.53 -17.14
N ASN A 73 12.91 -3.48 -17.28
CA ASN A 73 12.32 -3.05 -18.55
C ASN A 73 11.47 -4.12 -19.28
N CYS A 74 11.08 -5.21 -18.60
CA CYS A 74 10.25 -6.24 -19.19
C CYS A 74 8.81 -5.73 -19.42
N THR A 75 8.07 -6.42 -20.29
CA THR A 75 6.62 -6.23 -20.41
C THR A 75 5.89 -7.53 -20.15
N ALA A 76 4.82 -7.43 -19.35
CA ALA A 76 4.05 -8.58 -18.93
C ALA A 76 2.56 -8.30 -19.03
N LEU A 77 1.79 -9.26 -19.53
CA LEU A 77 0.34 -9.17 -19.61
C LEU A 77 -0.32 -10.48 -19.20
N ASN A 78 -1.34 -10.41 -18.35
CA ASN A 78 -2.18 -11.55 -17.94
C ASN A 78 -1.34 -12.73 -17.41
N TRP A 79 -0.48 -12.46 -16.45
CA TRP A 79 0.61 -13.37 -16.07
C TRP A 79 0.45 -13.78 -14.60
N TYR A 80 0.87 -15.00 -14.25
CA TYR A 80 0.54 -15.59 -12.94
C TYR A 80 1.73 -16.22 -12.22
N LEU A 81 2.13 -15.67 -11.08
CA LEU A 81 3.08 -16.28 -10.14
C LEU A 81 2.32 -16.98 -9.00
N SER A 82 2.62 -18.24 -8.75
CA SER A 82 2.15 -18.98 -7.58
C SER A 82 3.33 -19.55 -6.82
N ASP A 83 3.39 -19.27 -5.52
CA ASP A 83 4.36 -19.89 -4.62
C ASP A 83 5.83 -19.70 -5.09
N CYS A 84 6.10 -18.57 -5.77
CA CYS A 84 7.42 -18.24 -6.32
C CYS A 84 8.25 -17.43 -5.33
N LYS A 85 9.58 -17.56 -5.44
CA LYS A 85 10.55 -16.75 -4.68
C LYS A 85 11.08 -15.63 -5.55
N LEU A 86 11.10 -14.41 -5.02
CA LEU A 86 11.46 -13.17 -5.70
C LEU A 86 12.57 -12.41 -4.97
N ASP A 87 13.36 -13.10 -4.14
CA ASP A 87 14.43 -12.49 -3.35
C ASP A 87 15.41 -11.76 -4.28
N GLN A 88 15.53 -10.44 -4.14
CA GLN A 88 16.38 -9.57 -4.96
C GLN A 88 16.06 -9.63 -6.47
N ALA A 89 14.88 -10.10 -6.87
CA ALA A 89 14.43 -10.01 -8.25
C ALA A 89 14.21 -8.53 -8.62
N ASP A 90 14.63 -8.14 -9.82
CA ASP A 90 14.59 -6.74 -10.27
C ASP A 90 13.59 -6.54 -11.41
N PHE A 91 12.50 -5.83 -11.16
CA PHE A 91 11.49 -5.41 -12.13
C PHE A 91 11.54 -3.89 -12.39
N ALA A 92 12.68 -3.24 -12.17
CA ALA A 92 12.80 -1.80 -12.38
C ALA A 92 12.41 -1.39 -13.81
N GLY A 93 11.59 -0.36 -13.92
CA GLY A 93 11.10 0.16 -15.20
C GLY A 93 10.16 -0.78 -15.98
N ALA A 94 9.79 -1.93 -15.43
CA ALA A 94 8.91 -2.89 -16.11
C ALA A 94 7.47 -2.34 -16.27
N SER A 95 6.76 -2.84 -17.29
CA SER A 95 5.31 -2.64 -17.44
C SER A 95 4.61 -3.96 -17.16
N LEU A 96 3.93 -4.05 -16.02
CA LEU A 96 3.32 -5.28 -15.53
C LEU A 96 1.80 -5.10 -15.43
N ASP A 97 1.11 -5.63 -16.42
CA ASP A 97 -0.32 -5.42 -16.61
C ASP A 97 -1.08 -6.72 -16.29
N HIS A 98 -2.11 -6.61 -15.45
CA HIS A 98 -3.04 -7.67 -15.09
C HIS A 98 -2.32 -8.95 -14.59
N GLY A 99 -1.23 -8.76 -13.85
CA GLY A 99 -0.53 -9.86 -13.20
C GLY A 99 -1.24 -10.33 -11.94
N ARG A 100 -1.00 -11.58 -11.54
CA ARG A 100 -1.40 -12.08 -10.22
C ARG A 100 -0.27 -12.82 -9.52
N TRP A 101 0.02 -12.45 -8.28
CA TRP A 101 0.99 -13.09 -7.40
C TRP A 101 0.24 -13.74 -6.23
N LEU A 102 0.26 -15.07 -6.17
CA LEU A 102 -0.36 -15.83 -5.09
C LEU A 102 0.73 -16.45 -4.22
N ARG A 103 0.72 -16.15 -2.91
CA ARG A 103 1.64 -16.70 -1.91
C ARG A 103 3.12 -16.58 -2.32
N CYS A 104 3.45 -15.54 -3.07
CA CYS A 104 4.82 -15.26 -3.45
C CYS A 104 5.56 -14.62 -2.28
N VAL A 105 6.85 -14.90 -2.20
CA VAL A 105 7.72 -14.36 -1.15
C VAL A 105 8.90 -13.63 -1.79
N GLY A 106 9.38 -12.58 -1.16
CA GLY A 106 10.56 -11.87 -1.63
C GLY A 106 11.17 -10.95 -0.59
N ASP A 107 12.47 -11.08 -0.38
CA ASP A 107 13.26 -10.04 0.28
C ASP A 107 13.93 -9.14 -0.76
N SER A 108 13.82 -7.82 -0.59
CA SER A 108 14.50 -6.83 -1.43
C SER A 108 14.14 -6.91 -2.91
N THR A 109 12.92 -7.34 -3.25
CA THR A 109 12.39 -7.28 -4.63
C THR A 109 12.23 -5.83 -5.07
N ARG A 110 12.63 -5.51 -6.30
CA ARG A 110 12.62 -4.14 -6.83
C ARG A 110 11.56 -3.96 -7.90
N LEU A 111 10.78 -2.90 -7.78
CA LEU A 111 9.75 -2.42 -8.73
C LEU A 111 9.92 -0.92 -8.98
N VAL A 112 11.16 -0.42 -8.84
CA VAL A 112 11.49 1.00 -8.94
C VAL A 112 11.10 1.53 -10.32
N GLY A 113 10.29 2.59 -10.35
CA GLY A 113 9.83 3.19 -11.61
C GLY A 113 8.95 2.28 -12.48
N ALA A 114 8.53 1.12 -11.99
CA ALA A 114 7.67 0.21 -12.74
C ALA A 114 6.26 0.80 -12.89
N ARG A 115 5.58 0.41 -13.98
CA ARG A 115 4.15 0.67 -14.19
C ARG A 115 3.39 -0.62 -13.90
N LEU A 116 2.49 -0.55 -12.94
CA LEU A 116 1.66 -1.65 -12.48
C LEU A 116 0.20 -1.29 -12.76
N GLU A 117 -0.45 -2.06 -13.62
CA GLU A 117 -1.88 -1.88 -13.93
C GLU A 117 -2.63 -3.15 -13.56
N GLY A 118 -3.56 -3.07 -12.61
CA GLY A 118 -4.39 -4.22 -12.24
C GLY A 118 -3.62 -5.42 -11.66
N LEU A 119 -2.42 -5.21 -11.10
CA LEU A 119 -1.67 -6.27 -10.42
C LEU A 119 -2.42 -6.70 -9.15
N GLU A 120 -2.62 -8.01 -8.98
CA GLU A 120 -3.20 -8.60 -7.77
C GLU A 120 -2.15 -9.39 -6.99
N VAL A 121 -1.89 -9.00 -5.76
CA VAL A 121 -1.00 -9.73 -4.83
C VAL A 121 -1.84 -10.27 -3.69
N ILE A 122 -1.84 -11.59 -3.51
CA ILE A 122 -2.68 -12.29 -2.55
C ILE A 122 -1.78 -13.14 -1.66
N GLU A 123 -1.88 -12.94 -0.34
CA GLU A 123 -1.11 -13.67 0.68
C GLU A 123 0.42 -13.58 0.46
N GLY A 124 0.88 -12.50 -0.16
CA GLY A 124 2.29 -12.25 -0.42
C GLY A 124 3.04 -11.82 0.84
N GLN A 125 4.30 -12.23 0.96
CA GLN A 125 5.18 -11.83 2.07
C GLN A 125 6.44 -11.19 1.52
N PHE A 126 6.56 -9.88 1.72
CA PHE A 126 7.68 -9.11 1.21
C PHE A 126 8.35 -8.29 2.29
N SER A 127 9.68 -8.38 2.35
CA SER A 127 10.54 -7.47 3.12
C SER A 127 11.32 -6.58 2.17
N CYS A 128 11.46 -5.30 2.50
CA CYS A 128 12.21 -4.33 1.72
C CYS A 128 11.73 -4.23 0.25
N LEU A 129 10.43 -4.41 0.00
CA LEU A 129 9.84 -4.26 -1.33
C LEU A 129 10.00 -2.81 -1.80
N ASP A 130 10.73 -2.60 -2.88
CA ASP A 130 11.08 -1.27 -3.38
C ASP A 130 10.12 -0.84 -4.50
N LEU A 131 9.17 0.02 -4.15
CA LEU A 131 8.16 0.59 -5.05
C LEU A 131 8.47 2.05 -5.40
N GLN A 132 9.67 2.55 -5.10
CA GLN A 132 9.98 3.97 -5.28
C GLN A 132 9.72 4.43 -6.72
N ARG A 133 9.05 5.58 -6.86
CA ARG A 133 8.71 6.19 -8.15
C ARG A 133 7.88 5.32 -9.10
N SER A 134 7.34 4.20 -8.62
CA SER A 134 6.43 3.36 -9.40
C SER A 134 5.05 4.01 -9.52
N THR A 135 4.28 3.58 -10.51
CA THR A 135 2.87 3.91 -10.64
C THR A 135 2.03 2.64 -10.53
N MET A 136 1.08 2.64 -9.61
CA MET A 136 0.18 1.54 -9.32
C MET A 136 -1.26 1.96 -9.53
N THR A 137 -1.83 1.52 -10.64
CA THR A 137 -3.22 1.81 -11.00
C THR A 137 -4.05 0.55 -10.83
N ARG A 138 -5.16 0.64 -10.08
CA ARG A 138 -6.12 -0.45 -9.85
C ARG A 138 -5.49 -1.75 -9.29
N CYS A 139 -4.33 -1.64 -8.66
CA CYS A 139 -3.64 -2.77 -8.05
C CYS A 139 -4.30 -3.18 -6.74
N GLN A 140 -4.28 -4.47 -6.42
CA GLN A 140 -4.92 -5.03 -5.23
C GLN A 140 -3.91 -5.85 -4.43
N TRP A 141 -3.88 -5.62 -3.12
CA TRP A 141 -3.05 -6.32 -2.15
C TRP A 141 -3.99 -6.89 -1.08
N GLY A 142 -4.12 -8.22 -1.05
CA GLY A 142 -5.01 -8.92 -0.13
C GLY A 142 -4.21 -9.77 0.84
N GLY A 143 -4.38 -9.56 2.15
CA GLY A 143 -3.77 -10.41 3.18
C GLY A 143 -2.23 -10.43 3.14
N CYS A 144 -1.60 -9.39 2.59
CA CYS A 144 -0.15 -9.35 2.40
C CYS A 144 0.57 -8.90 3.67
N VAL A 145 1.80 -9.38 3.86
CA VAL A 145 2.74 -8.87 4.86
C VAL A 145 3.82 -8.08 4.12
N LEU A 146 3.92 -6.78 4.43
CA LEU A 146 4.78 -5.82 3.76
C LEU A 146 5.67 -5.13 4.80
N ALA A 147 6.83 -5.74 5.07
CA ALA A 147 7.81 -5.22 6.02
C ALA A 147 8.81 -4.30 5.30
N ALA A 148 9.07 -3.12 5.87
CA ALA A 148 9.97 -2.10 5.35
C ALA A 148 9.73 -1.75 3.86
N LEU A 149 8.47 -1.74 3.43
CA LEU A 149 8.11 -1.36 2.05
C LEU A 149 8.54 0.09 1.78
N LEU A 150 9.22 0.30 0.65
CA LEU A 150 9.73 1.60 0.23
C LEU A 150 8.85 2.18 -0.88
N GLY A 151 7.87 3.01 -0.51
CA GLY A 151 6.91 3.65 -1.41
C GLY A 151 7.16 5.14 -1.61
N VAL A 152 8.40 5.61 -1.37
CA VAL A 152 8.74 7.04 -1.50
C VAL A 152 8.56 7.49 -2.95
N ASP A 153 7.90 8.63 -3.14
CA ASP A 153 7.54 9.21 -4.45
C ASP A 153 6.70 8.26 -5.35
N ALA A 154 6.13 7.19 -4.81
CA ALA A 154 5.28 6.28 -5.57
C ALA A 154 3.88 6.88 -5.77
N THR A 155 3.23 6.53 -6.87
CA THR A 155 1.87 6.96 -7.21
C THR A 155 0.90 5.79 -7.17
N TYR A 156 -0.13 5.90 -6.33
CA TYR A 156 -1.19 4.93 -6.17
C TYR A 156 -2.50 5.54 -6.65
N ILE A 157 -3.16 4.90 -7.61
CA ILE A 157 -4.43 5.34 -8.19
C ILE A 157 -5.40 4.17 -8.12
N GLN A 158 -6.49 4.31 -7.36
CA GLN A 158 -7.47 3.22 -7.17
C GLN A 158 -6.84 1.93 -6.64
N ALA A 159 -5.70 2.03 -5.95
CA ALA A 159 -5.03 0.89 -5.36
C ALA A 159 -5.77 0.47 -4.08
N ARG A 160 -5.81 -0.84 -3.83
CA ARG A 160 -6.45 -1.42 -2.64
C ARG A 160 -5.48 -2.25 -1.85
N PHE A 161 -5.37 -1.99 -0.57
CA PHE A 161 -4.74 -2.82 0.44
C PHE A 161 -5.86 -3.25 1.38
N ASN A 162 -6.15 -4.54 1.43
CA ASN A 162 -7.17 -5.10 2.29
C ASN A 162 -6.54 -6.16 3.20
N ALA A 163 -6.82 -6.06 4.51
CA ALA A 163 -6.30 -6.98 5.51
C ALA A 163 -4.76 -7.15 5.47
N CYS A 164 -4.05 -6.09 5.06
CA CYS A 164 -2.59 -6.12 4.95
C CYS A 164 -1.92 -5.73 6.26
N ARG A 165 -0.74 -6.30 6.51
CA ARG A 165 0.16 -5.93 7.60
C ARG A 165 1.31 -5.13 7.03
N LEU A 166 1.45 -3.87 7.44
CA LEU A 166 2.51 -2.98 7.02
C LEU A 166 3.36 -2.61 8.23
N GLU A 167 4.63 -3.02 8.19
CA GLU A 167 5.57 -2.82 9.28
C GLU A 167 6.71 -1.93 8.78
N ASN A 168 6.93 -0.76 9.38
CA ASN A 168 7.94 0.23 8.98
C ASN A 168 7.85 0.66 7.50
N ALA A 169 6.66 0.54 6.89
CA ALA A 169 6.44 0.96 5.50
C ALA A 169 6.54 2.49 5.36
N LYS A 170 7.12 2.94 4.25
CA LYS A 170 7.35 4.35 3.93
C LYS A 170 6.47 4.76 2.77
N PHE A 171 5.50 5.62 3.03
CA PHE A 171 4.67 6.32 2.05
C PHE A 171 5.05 7.80 1.96
N THR A 172 6.21 8.19 2.48
CA THR A 172 6.67 9.58 2.49
C THR A 172 6.64 10.19 1.09
N ALA A 173 6.03 11.37 0.96
CA ALA A 173 5.87 12.09 -0.32
C ALA A 173 5.16 11.31 -1.45
N SER A 174 4.52 10.17 -1.14
CA SER A 174 3.74 9.41 -2.12
C SER A 174 2.41 10.08 -2.45
N MET A 175 1.83 9.71 -3.60
CA MET A 175 0.49 10.15 -4.00
C MET A 175 -0.51 9.01 -3.89
N LEU A 176 -1.63 9.21 -3.19
CA LEU A 176 -2.72 8.24 -3.05
C LEU A 176 -4.06 8.83 -3.50
N GLN A 177 -4.51 8.47 -4.69
CA GLN A 177 -5.77 8.96 -5.24
C GLN A 177 -6.79 7.82 -5.28
N ASN A 178 -7.97 8.03 -4.69
CA ASN A 178 -9.05 7.04 -4.67
C ASN A 178 -8.63 5.67 -4.13
N CYS A 179 -7.68 5.63 -3.21
CA CYS A 179 -7.13 4.37 -2.69
C CYS A 179 -7.93 3.87 -1.48
N ALA A 180 -7.79 2.59 -1.18
CA ALA A 180 -8.39 1.98 0.00
C ALA A 180 -7.31 1.19 0.75
N LEU A 181 -7.01 1.57 1.98
CA LEU A 181 -6.14 0.87 2.91
C LEU A 181 -7.00 0.41 4.08
N GLU A 182 -7.81 -0.61 3.84
CA GLU A 182 -8.92 -1.02 4.72
C GLU A 182 -8.57 -2.25 5.51
N GLU A 183 -8.98 -2.27 6.78
CA GLU A 183 -8.73 -3.38 7.71
C GLU A 183 -7.23 -3.73 7.82
N CYS A 184 -6.36 -2.74 7.58
CA CYS A 184 -4.92 -2.90 7.61
C CYS A 184 -4.38 -2.72 9.03
N THR A 185 -3.29 -3.41 9.34
CA THR A 185 -2.50 -3.15 10.55
C THR A 185 -1.21 -2.44 10.16
N PHE A 186 -0.98 -1.28 10.77
CA PHE A 186 0.17 -0.43 10.59
C PHE A 186 1.03 -0.45 11.85
N ASN A 187 2.33 -0.65 11.71
CA ASN A 187 3.30 -0.50 12.78
C ASN A 187 4.49 0.33 12.28
N GLY A 188 4.73 1.51 12.85
CA GLY A 188 5.84 2.38 12.43
C GLY A 188 5.72 2.92 11.00
N VAL A 189 4.49 3.00 10.47
CA VAL A 189 4.25 3.47 9.09
C VAL A 189 4.32 4.99 9.01
N ASP A 190 4.92 5.46 7.93
CA ASP A 190 5.23 6.87 7.72
C ASP A 190 4.53 7.40 6.47
N PHE A 191 3.52 8.24 6.68
CA PHE A 191 2.78 8.98 5.66
C PHE A 191 3.20 10.45 5.59
N SER A 192 4.33 10.85 6.21
CA SER A 192 4.74 12.25 6.22
C SER A 192 4.86 12.82 4.81
N GLN A 193 4.34 14.03 4.62
CA GLN A 193 4.31 14.72 3.31
C GLN A 193 3.57 13.96 2.19
N ALA A 194 2.91 12.84 2.47
CA ALA A 194 2.13 12.13 1.46
C ALA A 194 0.90 12.97 1.06
N VAL A 195 0.48 12.84 -0.20
CA VAL A 195 -0.68 13.54 -0.75
C VAL A 195 -1.75 12.53 -1.10
N ALA A 196 -2.83 12.53 -0.33
CA ALA A 196 -3.98 11.67 -0.52
C ALA A 196 -5.26 12.47 -0.77
N THR A 197 -6.07 11.99 -1.72
CA THR A 197 -7.41 12.51 -1.99
C THR A 197 -8.38 11.35 -2.14
N MET A 198 -9.56 11.46 -1.52
CA MET A 198 -10.60 10.41 -1.59
C MET A 198 -10.08 9.02 -1.22
N THR A 199 -9.13 8.95 -0.27
CA THR A 199 -8.49 7.71 0.16
C THR A 199 -9.06 7.26 1.51
N SER A 200 -9.30 5.96 1.64
CA SER A 200 -9.89 5.32 2.82
C SER A 200 -8.82 4.61 3.65
N LEU A 201 -8.89 4.77 4.98
CA LEU A 201 -8.18 4.00 6.00
C LEU A 201 -9.19 3.33 6.95
N TYR A 202 -10.39 3.01 6.42
CA TYR A 202 -11.51 2.45 7.18
C TYR A 202 -11.12 1.18 7.96
N LEU A 203 -11.50 1.13 9.24
CA LEU A 203 -11.22 0.03 10.18
C LEU A 203 -9.73 -0.36 10.32
N SER A 204 -8.81 0.46 9.83
CA SER A 204 -7.39 0.19 9.97
C SER A 204 -6.88 0.62 11.33
N GLN A 205 -5.82 -0.06 11.80
CA GLN A 205 -5.27 0.11 13.14
C GLN A 205 -3.76 0.34 13.11
N GLY A 206 -3.24 1.15 14.03
CA GLY A 206 -1.81 1.35 14.21
C GLY A 206 -1.50 2.47 15.18
N GLU A 207 -0.46 2.29 16.00
CA GLU A 207 -0.07 3.26 17.01
C GLU A 207 1.00 4.22 16.47
N GLY A 208 0.91 5.50 16.81
CA GLY A 208 2.01 6.44 16.56
C GLY A 208 2.26 6.74 15.07
N LEU A 209 1.24 6.60 14.22
CA LEU A 209 1.39 6.80 12.78
C LEU A 209 1.78 8.24 12.46
N ASN A 210 2.73 8.40 11.53
CA ASN A 210 3.24 9.71 11.16
C ASN A 210 2.54 10.28 9.93
N PHE A 211 1.72 11.31 10.10
CA PHE A 211 1.08 12.10 9.06
C PHE A 211 1.58 13.55 9.03
N ASN A 212 2.75 13.83 9.61
CA ASN A 212 3.30 15.18 9.66
C ASN A 212 3.41 15.78 8.25
N LEU A 213 2.93 17.01 8.07
CA LEU A 213 2.90 17.72 6.78
C LEU A 213 2.13 16.99 5.66
N ALA A 214 1.40 15.92 5.97
CA ALA A 214 0.65 15.17 4.97
C ALA A 214 -0.58 15.95 4.50
N ARG A 215 -1.04 15.68 3.28
CA ARG A 215 -2.26 16.27 2.71
C ARG A 215 -3.27 15.17 2.44
N PHE A 216 -4.16 14.91 3.40
CA PHE A 216 -5.23 13.91 3.29
C PHE A 216 -6.58 14.64 3.25
N THR A 217 -6.88 15.31 2.14
CA THR A 217 -8.14 16.06 1.96
C THR A 217 -9.26 15.13 1.49
N GLN A 218 -10.46 15.28 2.05
CA GLN A 218 -11.62 14.44 1.72
C GLN A 218 -11.33 12.95 1.84
N CYS A 219 -10.57 12.56 2.87
CA CYS A 219 -10.20 11.18 3.14
C CYS A 219 -11.07 10.57 4.24
N LEU A 220 -11.14 9.25 4.29
CA LEU A 220 -11.94 8.51 5.28
C LEU A 220 -11.02 7.81 6.27
N PHE A 221 -11.15 8.15 7.54
CA PHE A 221 -10.54 7.49 8.69
C PHE A 221 -11.61 6.88 9.61
N THR A 222 -12.84 6.70 9.09
CA THR A 222 -13.98 6.20 9.85
C THR A 222 -13.63 4.91 10.60
N ARG A 223 -13.85 4.89 11.91
CA ARG A 223 -13.55 3.78 12.84
C ARG A 223 -12.09 3.31 12.87
N ALA A 224 -11.15 4.08 12.31
CA ALA A 224 -9.74 3.76 12.41
C ALA A 224 -9.27 3.81 13.88
N GLN A 225 -8.31 2.94 14.24
CA GLN A 225 -7.73 2.87 15.57
C GLN A 225 -6.29 3.37 15.52
N MET A 226 -6.11 4.68 15.71
CA MET A 226 -4.83 5.38 15.49
C MET A 226 -4.42 6.28 16.68
N PRO A 227 -4.26 5.73 17.90
CA PRO A 227 -3.79 6.51 19.03
C PRO A 227 -2.35 6.99 18.82
N PHE A 228 -2.01 8.12 19.43
CA PHE A 228 -0.70 8.78 19.35
C PHE A 228 -0.28 9.19 17.92
N ALA A 229 -1.21 9.25 16.97
CA ALA A 229 -0.91 9.64 15.61
C ALA A 229 -0.47 11.11 15.53
N ASN A 230 0.48 11.38 14.64
CA ASN A 230 1.03 12.71 14.42
C ASN A 230 0.47 13.32 13.13
N PHE A 231 -0.57 14.15 13.25
CA PHE A 231 -1.14 14.98 12.18
C PHE A 231 -0.65 16.44 12.22
N THR A 232 0.50 16.71 12.87
CA THR A 232 1.03 18.08 12.97
C THR A 232 1.23 18.68 11.58
N GLN A 233 0.68 19.88 11.35
CA GLN A 233 0.69 20.61 10.08
C GLN A 233 0.05 19.85 8.90
N ALA A 234 -0.79 18.85 9.16
CA ALA A 234 -1.47 18.11 8.11
C ALA A 234 -2.64 18.91 7.50
N HIS A 235 -2.89 18.72 6.20
CA HIS A 235 -4.09 19.22 5.53
C HIS A 235 -5.15 18.13 5.48
N LEU A 236 -6.23 18.32 6.22
CA LEU A 236 -7.27 17.32 6.49
C LEU A 236 -8.67 17.86 6.17
N GLU A 237 -8.76 18.87 5.32
CA GLU A 237 -10.03 19.52 4.96
C GLU A 237 -11.04 18.50 4.41
N GLY A 238 -12.25 18.51 4.99
CA GLY A 238 -13.35 17.63 4.61
C GLY A 238 -13.15 16.15 4.94
N SER A 239 -12.13 15.79 5.71
CA SER A 239 -11.86 14.39 6.08
C SER A 239 -12.78 13.89 7.20
N ASN A 240 -13.06 12.59 7.17
CA ASN A 240 -14.02 11.95 8.08
C ASN A 240 -13.31 11.00 9.05
N PHE A 241 -13.25 11.37 10.31
CA PHE A 241 -12.72 10.61 11.44
C PHE A 241 -13.83 10.02 12.34
N ALA A 242 -15.05 9.86 11.82
CA ALA A 242 -16.18 9.42 12.63
C ALA A 242 -15.92 8.07 13.33
N GLY A 243 -16.11 8.02 14.64
CA GLY A 243 -15.87 6.86 15.50
C GLY A 243 -14.41 6.40 15.56
N ALA A 244 -13.45 7.18 15.07
CA ALA A 244 -12.04 6.84 15.14
C ALA A 244 -11.52 6.96 16.57
N ASN A 245 -10.54 6.11 16.93
CA ASN A 245 -9.75 6.31 18.14
C ASN A 245 -8.47 7.07 17.78
N LEU A 246 -8.37 8.28 18.32
CA LEU A 246 -7.30 9.25 18.08
C LEU A 246 -6.78 9.80 19.42
N ALA A 247 -6.88 8.99 20.49
CA ALA A 247 -6.40 9.36 21.81
C ALA A 247 -4.92 9.76 21.77
N SER A 248 -4.57 10.85 22.45
CA SER A 248 -3.22 11.40 22.52
C SER A 248 -2.58 11.74 21.17
N SER A 249 -3.38 11.88 20.10
CA SER A 249 -2.89 12.29 18.78
C SER A 249 -2.65 13.81 18.73
N SER A 250 -1.68 14.23 17.92
CA SER A 250 -1.41 15.66 17.67
C SER A 250 -2.01 16.10 16.33
N PHE A 251 -2.82 17.14 16.36
CA PHE A 251 -3.33 17.90 15.22
C PHE A 251 -2.82 19.35 15.26
N ASP A 252 -1.68 19.58 15.89
CA ASP A 252 -1.13 20.92 16.04
C ASP A 252 -0.87 21.57 14.66
N GLU A 253 -1.31 22.81 14.51
CA GLU A 253 -1.23 23.59 13.26
C GLU A 253 -1.90 22.89 12.04
N ALA A 254 -2.78 21.91 12.27
CA ALA A 254 -3.46 21.20 11.19
C ALA A 254 -4.61 22.03 10.58
N PHE A 255 -4.85 21.81 9.29
CA PHE A 255 -5.98 22.39 8.56
C PHE A 255 -7.14 21.40 8.54
N LEU A 256 -8.14 21.61 9.40
CA LEU A 256 -9.23 20.69 9.69
C LEU A 256 -10.61 21.24 9.28
N ARG A 257 -10.66 22.21 8.37
CA ARG A 257 -11.92 22.80 7.91
C ARG A 257 -12.89 21.72 7.44
N TYR A 258 -14.13 21.77 7.92
CA TYR A 258 -15.18 20.81 7.57
C TYR A 258 -14.83 19.33 7.84
N ALA A 259 -13.81 19.04 8.65
CA ALA A 259 -13.51 17.68 9.08
C ALA A 259 -14.58 17.18 10.07
N SER A 260 -14.93 15.90 10.01
CA SER A 260 -15.86 15.28 10.96
C SER A 260 -15.11 14.39 11.94
N PHE A 261 -15.26 14.67 13.23
CA PHE A 261 -14.81 13.87 14.36
C PHE A 261 -16.00 13.24 15.09
N ASP A 262 -17.10 13.01 14.39
CA ASP A 262 -18.35 12.52 14.97
C ASP A 262 -18.15 11.22 15.77
N GLY A 263 -18.39 11.24 17.07
CA GLY A 263 -18.20 10.07 17.94
C GLY A 263 -16.74 9.61 18.10
N ALA A 264 -15.75 10.42 17.69
CA ALA A 264 -14.34 10.06 17.81
C ALA A 264 -13.84 10.10 19.27
N GLN A 265 -12.89 9.23 19.61
CA GLN A 265 -12.20 9.26 20.90
C GLN A 265 -10.95 10.13 20.76
N LEU A 266 -10.91 11.26 21.45
CA LEU A 266 -9.86 12.27 21.33
C LEU A 266 -9.22 12.61 22.69
N CYS A 267 -9.37 11.77 23.71
CA CYS A 267 -8.80 12.06 25.04
C CYS A 267 -7.29 12.36 24.94
N HIS A 268 -6.87 13.47 25.57
CA HIS A 268 -5.51 14.02 25.50
C HIS A 268 -5.01 14.46 24.10
N ALA A 269 -5.87 14.58 23.10
CA ALA A 269 -5.46 15.06 21.78
C ALA A 269 -5.11 16.56 21.82
N SER A 270 -4.18 16.97 20.95
CA SER A 270 -3.79 18.37 20.81
C SER A 270 -4.28 18.95 19.49
N PHE A 271 -4.88 20.13 19.53
CA PHE A 271 -5.34 20.91 18.38
C PHE A 271 -4.73 22.32 18.42
N MET A 272 -3.52 22.48 18.94
CA MET A 272 -2.94 23.81 19.14
C MET A 272 -2.75 24.52 17.81
N ALA A 273 -3.20 25.77 17.71
CA ALA A 273 -3.16 26.56 16.47
C ALA A 273 -3.82 25.89 15.24
N ALA A 274 -4.68 24.89 15.44
CA ALA A 274 -5.41 24.23 14.36
C ALA A 274 -6.52 25.11 13.79
N ASP A 275 -6.80 24.95 12.49
CA ASP A 275 -7.92 25.57 11.80
C ASP A 275 -9.11 24.59 11.73
N LEU A 276 -10.07 24.79 12.62
CA LEU A 276 -11.23 23.96 12.91
C LEU A 276 -12.54 24.53 12.33
N ALA A 277 -12.48 25.51 11.41
CA ALA A 277 -13.68 26.16 10.90
C ALA A 277 -14.65 25.15 10.25
N GLY A 278 -15.86 25.05 10.80
CA GLY A 278 -16.88 24.09 10.35
C GLY A 278 -16.57 22.62 10.67
N ALA A 279 -15.55 22.32 11.47
CA ALA A 279 -15.29 20.96 11.93
C ALA A 279 -16.41 20.50 12.89
N ASP A 280 -16.78 19.22 12.81
CA ASP A 280 -17.84 18.61 13.60
C ASP A 280 -17.26 17.71 14.71
N PHE A 281 -17.56 18.00 15.96
CA PHE A 281 -17.13 17.21 17.13
C PHE A 281 -18.32 16.58 17.88
N ASN A 282 -19.49 16.45 17.25
CA ASN A 282 -20.65 15.86 17.90
C ASN A 282 -20.38 14.44 18.42
N GLY A 283 -20.67 14.19 19.69
CA GLY A 283 -20.44 12.89 20.33
C GLY A 283 -18.97 12.51 20.56
N ALA A 284 -18.01 13.39 20.21
CA ALA A 284 -16.60 13.12 20.44
C ALA A 284 -16.23 13.19 21.93
N GLU A 285 -15.28 12.37 22.36
CA GLU A 285 -14.71 12.42 23.70
C GLU A 285 -13.52 13.39 23.74
N LEU A 286 -13.68 14.54 24.40
CA LEU A 286 -12.74 15.66 24.35
C LEU A 286 -11.99 15.90 25.68
N SER A 287 -11.99 14.91 26.57
CA SER A 287 -11.35 15.00 27.89
C SER A 287 -9.87 15.35 27.74
N ASP A 288 -9.42 16.37 28.47
CA ASP A 288 -8.02 16.82 28.50
C ASP A 288 -7.42 17.20 27.13
N CYS A 289 -8.25 17.60 26.16
CA CYS A 289 -7.77 18.14 24.89
C CYS A 289 -7.16 19.55 25.03
N SER A 290 -6.12 19.84 24.26
CA SER A 290 -5.54 21.19 24.14
C SER A 290 -6.08 21.90 22.89
N TRP A 291 -6.61 23.10 23.06
CA TRP A 291 -7.20 23.90 21.97
C TRP A 291 -6.48 25.26 21.81
N HIS A 292 -5.36 25.47 22.50
CA HIS A 292 -4.71 26.77 22.60
C HIS A 292 -4.38 27.34 21.22
N HIS A 293 -4.73 28.60 20.97
CA HIS A 293 -4.53 29.31 19.70
C HIS A 293 -5.27 28.73 18.49
N SER A 294 -6.13 27.71 18.65
CA SER A 294 -7.06 27.30 17.60
C SER A 294 -8.22 28.28 17.45
N ASN A 295 -8.98 28.17 16.37
CA ASN A 295 -10.27 28.86 16.17
C ASN A 295 -11.45 27.96 16.60
N CYS A 296 -11.37 27.30 17.77
CA CYS A 296 -12.37 26.35 18.25
C CYS A 296 -13.78 26.94 18.40
N GLU A 297 -13.94 28.26 18.41
CA GLU A 297 -15.23 28.95 18.35
C GLU A 297 -15.94 28.82 16.99
N ALA A 298 -15.22 28.43 15.94
CA ALA A 298 -15.74 28.28 14.57
C ALA A 298 -16.18 26.85 14.23
N VAL A 299 -16.17 25.92 15.19
CA VAL A 299 -16.66 24.55 15.00
C VAL A 299 -18.18 24.52 14.78
N CYS A 300 -18.69 23.44 14.18
CA CYS A 300 -20.13 23.22 14.04
C CYS A 300 -20.81 23.21 15.42
N PRO A 301 -21.98 23.87 15.58
CA PRO A 301 -22.72 23.83 16.82
C PRO A 301 -23.08 22.40 17.23
N ALA A 302 -23.08 22.15 18.54
CA ALA A 302 -23.51 20.87 19.08
C ALA A 302 -25.00 20.59 18.77
N ASP A 303 -25.29 19.39 18.27
CA ASP A 303 -26.65 18.91 18.04
C ASP A 303 -27.21 18.28 19.33
N ARG A 304 -27.93 19.10 20.11
CA ARG A 304 -28.48 18.71 21.41
C ARG A 304 -29.57 17.65 21.31
N GLU A 305 -30.38 17.68 20.24
CA GLU A 305 -31.44 16.70 20.03
C GLU A 305 -30.84 15.34 19.74
N ARG A 306 -29.81 15.30 18.90
CA ARG A 306 -29.02 14.10 18.65
C ARG A 306 -28.35 13.57 19.91
N GLN A 307 -27.74 14.42 20.72
CA GLN A 307 -27.12 14.00 21.99
C GLN A 307 -28.16 13.43 22.97
N ALA A 308 -29.34 14.05 23.07
CA ALA A 308 -30.44 13.54 23.89
C ALA A 308 -30.93 12.17 23.38
N ALA A 309 -31.02 11.99 22.07
CA ALA A 309 -31.39 10.70 21.47
C ALA A 309 -30.33 9.61 21.74
N LEU A 310 -29.04 9.95 21.68
CA LEU A 310 -27.94 9.00 21.94
C LEU A 310 -27.79 8.62 23.41
N SER A 311 -28.21 9.50 24.33
CA SER A 311 -28.17 9.25 25.78
C SER A 311 -29.46 8.66 26.34
N TRP A 312 -30.48 8.48 25.50
CA TRP A 312 -31.74 7.91 25.93
C TRP A 312 -31.59 6.43 26.31
N VAL A 313 -31.99 6.11 27.54
CA VAL A 313 -32.07 4.74 28.04
C VAL A 313 -33.55 4.41 28.25
N PRO A 314 -34.04 3.21 27.88
CA PRO A 314 -35.43 2.83 28.13
C PRO A 314 -35.76 2.94 29.62
N THR A 315 -36.80 3.68 29.95
CA THR A 315 -37.40 3.63 31.29
C THR A 315 -38.28 2.39 31.37
N LEU A 316 -37.86 1.39 32.16
CA LEU A 316 -38.67 0.23 32.53
C LEU A 316 -39.86 0.63 33.41
#